data_AF-A0A4Q6ADG1-F1
#
_entry.id   AF-A0A4Q6ADG1-F1
#
_cell.length_a   1.000
_cell.length_b   1.000
_cell.length_c   1.000
_cell.angle_alpha   90.00
_cell.angle_beta   90.00
_cell.angle_gamma   90.00
#
_symmetry.space_group_name_H-M   'P 1'
#
loop_
_entity.id
_entity.type
_entity.pdbx_description
1 polymer ?
#
loop_
_entity_poly.entity_id
_entity_poly.type
_entity_poly.pdbx_seq_one_letter_code
_entity_poly.pdbx_strand_id
1 'polypeptide(L)'
;PQFVTDSLKSWSLSVWVKLKNNGSKQTMLFQSARPGYHWGNINLQLNTNSYPATNDSVIRLQPRFTTANATVTTTATTGLQDNLNSVIDKFNLNDWLHVVLTYDISSGTFNNWINGVKVGNFSGRGTNPTTQLFRLWQPNEIIIGSNYNGIPGKAVNSDVAVAPMTGQVDELRIYNISLPDAYVRALYNLGKAKQ
;
A
#
# COMPACT_ATOMS: atom_id res chain seq x y z
N PRO A 1 -11.81 -4.43 -20.42
CA PRO A 1 -10.86 -3.30 -20.34
C PRO A 1 -9.51 -3.69 -20.97
N GLN A 2 -9.12 -2.98 -22.03
CA GLN A 2 -7.86 -3.19 -22.74
C GLN A 2 -6.74 -2.37 -22.07
N PHE A 3 -5.53 -2.93 -22.01
CA PHE A 3 -4.35 -2.21 -21.54
C PHE A 3 -4.01 -1.07 -22.51
N VAL A 4 -3.82 0.15 -21.99
CA VAL A 4 -3.03 1.17 -22.68
C VAL A 4 -1.63 1.09 -22.08
N THR A 5 -0.62 1.07 -22.95
CA THR A 5 0.83 0.93 -22.70
C THR A 5 1.29 0.90 -21.23
N ASP A 6 1.99 -0.18 -20.89
CA ASP A 6 2.55 -0.54 -19.57
C ASP A 6 3.60 0.48 -19.05
N SER A 7 3.13 1.68 -18.70
CA SER A 7 3.96 2.85 -18.38
C SER A 7 4.46 2.85 -16.94
N LEU A 8 3.72 2.21 -16.03
CA LEU A 8 4.12 2.03 -14.63
C LEU A 8 4.54 0.58 -14.41
N LYS A 9 5.85 0.33 -14.33
CA LYS A 9 6.42 -1.01 -14.17
C LYS A 9 7.02 -1.20 -12.78
N SER A 10 8.11 -0.49 -12.51
CA SER A 10 8.62 -0.27 -11.15
C SER A 10 7.96 0.99 -10.59
N TRP A 11 7.76 1.04 -9.28
CA TRP A 11 7.07 2.18 -8.66
C TRP A 11 7.48 2.36 -7.21
N SER A 12 7.27 3.58 -6.71
CA SER A 12 7.36 3.87 -5.28
C SER A 12 6.20 4.76 -4.84
N LEU A 13 5.76 4.56 -3.62
CA LEU A 13 4.70 5.33 -2.97
C LEU A 13 5.24 5.83 -1.65
N SER A 14 5.20 7.13 -1.42
CA SER A 14 5.64 7.77 -0.17
C SER A 14 4.50 8.57 0.42
N VAL A 15 4.29 8.50 1.72
CA VAL A 15 3.25 9.26 2.41
C VAL A 15 3.63 9.50 3.88
N TRP A 16 3.31 10.67 4.39
CA TRP A 16 3.33 10.92 5.83
C TRP A 16 1.95 10.64 6.41
N VAL A 17 1.89 9.90 7.51
CA VAL A 17 0.63 9.55 8.15
C VAL A 17 0.71 9.72 9.66
N LYS A 18 -0.41 10.11 10.27
CA LYS A 18 -0.58 10.11 11.72
C LYS A 18 -1.90 9.44 12.04
N LEU A 19 -1.83 8.22 12.56
CA LEU A 19 -2.99 7.38 12.85
C LEU A 19 -2.65 6.33 13.91
N LYS A 20 -3.68 5.78 14.53
CA LYS A 20 -3.58 4.69 15.51
C LYS A 20 -4.24 3.42 15.01
N ASN A 21 -3.97 2.33 15.71
CA ASN A 21 -4.78 1.12 15.59
C ASN A 21 -6.23 1.43 15.98
N ASN A 22 -7.18 0.70 15.38
CA ASN A 22 -8.60 0.78 15.70
C ASN A 22 -9.12 -0.52 16.36
N GLY A 23 -8.30 -1.57 16.43
CA GLY A 23 -8.63 -2.83 17.10
C GLY A 23 -9.72 -3.68 16.45
N SER A 24 -10.22 -3.31 15.27
CA SER A 24 -11.38 -3.98 14.67
C SER A 24 -11.27 -4.22 13.17
N LYS A 25 -10.84 -3.21 12.39
CA LYS A 25 -10.82 -3.24 10.92
C LYS A 25 -9.45 -2.82 10.37
N GLN A 26 -9.07 -3.32 9.21
CA GLN A 26 -7.87 -2.85 8.51
C GLN A 26 -8.12 -1.43 7.99
N THR A 27 -7.05 -0.68 7.68
CA THR A 27 -7.14 0.66 7.11
C THR A 27 -6.41 0.70 5.78
N MET A 28 -7.03 1.25 4.75
CA MET A 28 -6.39 1.49 3.45
C MET A 28 -5.95 2.96 3.38
N LEU A 29 -4.64 3.21 3.40
CA LEU A 29 -4.10 4.56 3.28
C LEU A 29 -4.23 5.09 1.85
N PHE A 30 -3.94 4.23 0.88
CA PHE A 30 -3.94 4.56 -0.53
C PHE A 30 -4.32 3.34 -1.34
N GLN A 31 -5.16 3.55 -2.34
CA GLN A 31 -5.47 2.55 -3.35
C GLN A 31 -5.38 3.19 -4.74
N SER A 32 -4.55 2.62 -5.62
CA SER A 32 -4.79 2.77 -7.05
C SER A 32 -5.87 1.76 -7.42
N ALA A 33 -7.12 2.22 -7.43
CA ALA A 33 -8.26 1.36 -7.63
C ALA A 33 -8.41 0.92 -9.07
N ARG A 34 -8.99 -0.27 -9.24
CA ARG A 34 -9.43 -0.80 -10.51
C ARG A 34 -10.96 -0.84 -10.44
N PRO A 35 -11.69 -0.03 -11.22
CA PRO A 35 -13.14 0.04 -11.12
C PRO A 35 -13.81 -1.34 -11.23
N GLY A 36 -14.71 -1.63 -10.29
CA GLY A 36 -15.38 -2.93 -10.19
C GLY A 36 -14.60 -4.00 -9.40
N TYR A 37 -13.49 -3.64 -8.76
CA TYR A 37 -12.66 -4.58 -8.00
C TYR A 37 -12.37 -4.08 -6.57
N HIS A 38 -12.51 -4.98 -5.59
CA HIS A 38 -12.25 -4.66 -4.18
C HIS A 38 -10.77 -4.34 -3.93
N TRP A 39 -9.87 -5.20 -4.44
CA TRP A 39 -8.43 -4.95 -4.43
C TRP A 39 -8.03 -4.28 -5.74
N GLY A 40 -7.45 -3.08 -5.62
CA GLY A 40 -6.95 -2.31 -6.75
C GLY A 40 -5.58 -2.78 -7.22
N ASN A 41 -5.01 -2.02 -8.16
CA ASN A 41 -3.67 -2.25 -8.72
C ASN A 41 -2.59 -2.22 -7.62
N ILE A 42 -2.63 -1.19 -6.78
CA ILE A 42 -1.72 -0.96 -5.64
C ILE A 42 -2.59 -0.66 -4.42
N ASN A 43 -2.27 -1.29 -3.29
CA ASN A 43 -3.04 -1.19 -2.05
C ASN A 43 -2.06 -0.99 -0.89
N LEU A 44 -1.94 0.23 -0.36
CA LEU A 44 -1.21 0.50 0.87
C LEU A 44 -2.14 0.27 2.05
N GLN A 45 -2.19 -0.98 2.50
CA GLN A 45 -3.01 -1.41 3.62
C GLN A 45 -2.21 -1.50 4.92
N LEU A 46 -2.88 -1.14 6.02
CA LEU A 46 -2.43 -1.29 7.39
C LEU A 46 -3.32 -2.28 8.14
N ASN A 47 -2.71 -3.11 8.99
CA ASN A 47 -3.42 -4.01 9.90
C ASN A 47 -3.73 -3.30 11.22
N THR A 48 -4.44 -2.17 11.15
CA THR A 48 -4.89 -1.38 12.32
C THR A 48 -5.85 -2.15 13.24
N ASN A 49 -6.34 -3.31 12.82
CA ASN A 49 -7.09 -4.26 13.63
C ASN A 49 -6.23 -5.19 14.48
N SER A 50 -4.93 -5.30 14.21
CA SER A 50 -4.05 -6.28 14.89
C SER A 50 -3.78 -5.97 16.36
N TYR A 51 -4.02 -4.73 16.78
CA TYR A 51 -3.77 -4.25 18.13
C TYR A 51 -4.93 -3.36 18.59
N PRO A 52 -5.21 -3.28 19.91
CA PRO A 52 -6.25 -2.40 20.42
C PRO A 52 -5.93 -0.92 20.14
N ALA A 53 -6.95 -0.05 20.16
CA ALA A 53 -6.77 1.39 19.93
C ALA A 53 -5.88 2.08 20.99
N THR A 54 -5.71 1.44 22.15
CA THR A 54 -4.80 1.87 23.21
C THR A 54 -3.33 1.58 22.88
N ASN A 55 -3.03 0.75 21.88
CA ASN A 55 -1.67 0.54 21.42
C ASN A 55 -1.18 1.77 20.64
N ASP A 56 -0.20 2.44 21.21
CA ASP A 56 0.43 3.65 20.70
C ASP A 56 1.84 3.42 20.15
N SER A 57 2.28 2.16 20.05
CA SER A 57 3.67 1.85 19.71
C SER A 57 3.90 0.94 18.52
N VAL A 58 2.89 0.20 18.04
CA VAL A 58 3.10 -0.76 16.93
C VAL A 58 2.08 -0.55 15.84
N ILE A 59 2.55 -0.44 14.58
CA ILE A 59 1.69 -0.46 13.40
C ILE A 59 2.21 -1.51 12.42
N ARG A 60 1.30 -2.26 11.79
CA ARG A 60 1.64 -3.29 10.82
C ARG A 60 1.27 -2.85 9.41
N LEU A 61 2.23 -2.92 8.50
CA LEU A 61 2.02 -2.70 7.07
C LEU A 61 1.71 -4.03 6.41
N GLN A 62 0.64 -4.11 5.63
CA GLN A 62 0.36 -5.24 4.74
C GLN A 62 -0.02 -4.76 3.34
N PRO A 63 0.86 -4.01 2.65
CA PRO A 63 0.61 -3.58 1.30
C PRO A 63 0.53 -4.76 0.33
N ARG A 64 -0.23 -4.55 -0.74
CA ARG A 64 -0.47 -5.54 -1.80
C ARG A 64 -0.51 -4.88 -3.17
N PHE A 65 -0.12 -5.62 -4.20
CA PHE A 65 -0.42 -5.26 -5.60
C PHE A 65 -1.03 -6.45 -6.35
N THR A 66 -1.80 -6.17 -7.40
CA THR A 66 -2.38 -7.19 -8.27
C THR A 66 -1.47 -7.52 -9.45
N THR A 67 -1.36 -8.79 -9.78
CA THR A 67 -0.53 -9.33 -10.87
C THR A 67 -1.31 -9.51 -12.16
N ALA A 68 -0.63 -9.60 -13.31
CA ALA A 68 -1.24 -9.62 -14.65
C ALA A 68 -2.37 -10.65 -14.83
N ASN A 69 -2.29 -11.80 -14.15
CA ASN A 69 -3.31 -12.85 -14.16
C ASN A 69 -4.37 -12.73 -13.04
N ALA A 70 -4.37 -11.64 -12.28
CA ALA A 70 -5.27 -11.44 -11.17
C ALA A 70 -6.71 -11.52 -11.65
N THR A 71 -7.40 -12.55 -11.19
CA THR A 71 -8.82 -12.74 -11.42
C THR A 71 -9.53 -12.34 -10.14
N VAL A 72 -10.56 -11.53 -10.29
CA VAL A 72 -11.39 -11.16 -9.15
C VAL A 72 -12.76 -11.75 -9.37
N THR A 73 -13.19 -12.51 -8.39
CA THR A 73 -14.58 -12.93 -8.22
C THR A 73 -15.25 -12.01 -7.20
N THR A 74 -16.55 -12.17 -7.03
CA THR A 74 -17.32 -11.44 -6.00
C THR A 74 -16.80 -11.71 -4.58
N THR A 75 -16.09 -12.82 -4.36
CA THR A 75 -15.66 -13.30 -3.04
C THR A 75 -14.15 -13.38 -2.84
N ALA A 76 -13.34 -13.30 -3.90
CA ALA A 76 -11.88 -13.42 -3.80
C ALA A 76 -11.15 -12.73 -4.95
N THR A 77 -9.94 -12.24 -4.67
CA THR A 77 -8.97 -11.82 -5.69
C THR A 77 -7.79 -12.78 -5.68
N THR A 78 -7.55 -13.44 -6.80
CA THR A 78 -6.32 -14.20 -7.06
C THR A 78 -5.25 -13.28 -7.60
N GLY A 79 -3.98 -13.70 -7.57
CA GLY A 79 -2.88 -12.89 -8.12
C GLY A 79 -2.59 -11.64 -7.31
N LEU A 80 -2.65 -11.73 -5.98
CA LEU A 80 -2.14 -10.68 -5.09
C LEU A 80 -0.71 -11.03 -4.66
N GLN A 81 0.17 -10.04 -4.69
CA GLN A 81 1.50 -10.11 -4.09
C GLN A 81 1.53 -9.16 -2.91
N ASP A 82 1.95 -9.67 -1.76
CA ASP A 82 1.96 -8.92 -0.51
C ASP A 82 3.36 -8.79 0.08
N ASN A 83 3.51 -7.82 0.97
CA ASN A 83 4.70 -7.69 1.80
C ASN A 83 4.23 -7.28 3.20
N LEU A 84 4.04 -8.25 4.09
CA LEU A 84 3.83 -7.95 5.50
C LEU A 84 5.17 -7.48 6.10
N ASN A 85 5.15 -6.43 6.92
CA ASN A 85 6.37 -6.03 7.64
C ASN A 85 6.86 -7.19 8.54
N SER A 86 8.13 -7.59 8.34
CA SER A 86 8.78 -8.69 9.06
C SER A 86 9.40 -8.24 10.37
N VAL A 87 9.65 -6.93 10.52
CA VAL A 87 10.14 -6.32 11.75
C VAL A 87 9.01 -5.58 12.45
N ILE A 88 8.80 -5.91 13.73
CA ILE A 88 7.87 -5.20 14.61
C ILE A 88 8.66 -4.11 15.32
N ASP A 89 8.88 -3.00 14.64
CA ASP A 89 9.49 -1.82 15.24
C ASP A 89 8.47 -1.09 16.12
N LYS A 90 8.96 -0.54 17.23
CA LYS A 90 8.18 0.35 18.09
C LYS A 90 8.35 1.78 17.59
N PHE A 91 7.22 2.47 17.42
CA PHE A 91 7.12 3.87 17.02
C PHE A 91 6.36 4.65 18.09
N ASN A 92 6.21 5.96 17.92
CA ASN A 92 5.19 6.73 18.63
C ASN A 92 4.07 7.04 17.64
N LEU A 93 2.92 6.37 17.78
CA LEU A 93 1.78 6.54 16.88
C LEU A 93 1.03 7.86 17.11
N ASN A 94 1.46 8.69 18.07
CA ASN A 94 1.02 10.07 18.19
C ASN A 94 1.83 11.03 17.30
N ASP A 95 2.95 10.58 16.74
CA ASP A 95 3.79 11.37 15.83
C ASP A 95 3.49 11.02 14.37
N TRP A 96 4.01 11.85 13.47
CA TRP A 96 3.99 11.56 12.05
C TRP A 96 4.95 10.42 11.71
N LEU A 97 4.44 9.43 10.96
CA LEU A 97 5.22 8.34 10.40
C LEU A 97 5.37 8.54 8.89
N HIS A 98 6.60 8.42 8.39
CA HIS A 98 6.86 8.40 6.96
C HIS A 98 6.83 6.96 6.47
N VAL A 99 5.81 6.61 5.69
CA VAL A 99 5.66 5.28 5.10
C VAL A 99 6.07 5.32 3.64
N VAL A 100 6.95 4.41 3.24
CA VAL A 100 7.34 4.25 1.82
C VAL A 100 7.22 2.80 1.37
N LEU A 101 6.64 2.60 0.20
CA LEU A 101 6.67 1.35 -0.55
C LEU A 101 7.58 1.52 -1.76
N THR A 102 8.40 0.51 -2.07
CA THR A 102 9.17 0.46 -3.32
C THR A 102 9.03 -0.90 -3.96
N TYR A 103 8.70 -0.95 -5.25
CA TYR A 103 8.62 -2.17 -6.03
C TYR A 103 9.47 -2.06 -7.28
N ASP A 104 10.37 -3.03 -7.47
CA ASP A 104 11.14 -3.20 -8.69
C ASP A 104 10.64 -4.41 -9.48
N ILE A 105 10.16 -4.20 -10.70
CA ILE A 105 9.60 -5.27 -11.53
C ILE A 105 10.66 -6.27 -12.02
N SER A 106 11.92 -5.81 -12.19
CA SER A 106 12.98 -6.63 -12.81
C SER A 106 13.45 -7.73 -11.87
N SER A 107 13.53 -7.41 -10.58
CA SER A 107 13.92 -8.32 -9.50
C SER A 107 12.73 -8.86 -8.70
N GLY A 108 11.55 -8.25 -8.84
CA GLY A 108 10.41 -8.49 -7.96
C GLY A 108 10.67 -8.07 -6.52
N THR A 109 11.61 -7.16 -6.28
CA THR A 109 11.92 -6.67 -4.93
C THR A 109 10.83 -5.73 -4.48
N PHE A 110 10.10 -6.11 -3.44
CA PHE A 110 9.08 -5.29 -2.81
C PHE A 110 9.54 -4.95 -1.38
N ASN A 111 9.69 -3.65 -1.08
CA ASN A 111 10.09 -3.17 0.24
C ASN A 111 9.03 -2.28 0.87
N ASN A 112 9.00 -2.33 2.20
CA ASN A 112 8.26 -1.45 3.06
C ASN A 112 9.22 -0.70 3.97
N TRP A 113 8.94 0.58 4.19
CA TRP A 113 9.76 1.46 5.00
C TRP A 113 8.89 2.26 5.96
N ILE A 114 9.39 2.47 7.17
CA ILE A 114 8.85 3.42 8.14
C ILE A 114 10.00 4.28 8.64
N ASN A 115 9.86 5.60 8.57
CA ASN A 115 10.85 6.57 9.07
C ASN A 115 12.27 6.33 8.53
N GLY A 116 12.38 5.99 7.24
CA GLY A 116 13.66 5.68 6.59
C GLY A 116 14.28 4.32 6.95
N VAL A 117 13.64 3.52 7.80
CA VAL A 117 14.05 2.16 8.19
C VAL A 117 13.26 1.13 7.39
N LYS A 118 13.94 0.10 6.88
CA LYS A 118 13.33 -0.98 6.11
C LYS A 118 12.65 -1.97 7.07
N VAL A 119 11.33 -2.08 7.00
CA VAL A 119 10.51 -2.91 7.92
C VAL A 119 9.95 -4.16 7.26
N GLY A 120 10.02 -4.25 5.93
CA GLY A 120 9.64 -5.44 5.15
C GLY A 120 10.42 -5.49 3.84
N ASN A 121 10.86 -6.67 3.45
CA ASN A 121 11.67 -6.91 2.25
C ASN A 121 11.34 -8.31 1.72
N PHE A 122 10.62 -8.39 0.61
CA PHE A 122 10.42 -9.64 -0.10
C PHE A 122 11.06 -9.54 -1.48
N SER A 123 11.85 -10.55 -1.82
CA SER A 123 12.31 -10.81 -3.19
C SER A 123 11.30 -11.69 -3.93
N GLY A 124 11.29 -11.64 -5.26
CA GLY A 124 10.52 -12.57 -6.06
C GLY A 124 9.03 -12.25 -6.23
N ARG A 125 8.56 -11.09 -5.78
CA ARG A 125 7.16 -10.67 -5.91
C ARG A 125 6.83 -10.29 -7.35
N GLY A 126 5.92 -11.04 -7.95
CA GLY A 126 5.45 -10.75 -9.30
C GLY A 126 6.54 -10.88 -10.36
N THR A 127 7.38 -11.92 -10.28
CA THR A 127 8.53 -12.12 -11.19
C THR A 127 8.23 -12.96 -12.41
N ASN A 128 7.13 -13.72 -12.42
CA ASN A 128 6.77 -14.53 -13.59
C ASN A 128 6.28 -13.60 -14.74
N PRO A 129 6.99 -13.53 -15.88
CA PRO A 129 6.74 -12.56 -16.94
C PRO A 129 5.40 -12.77 -17.67
N THR A 130 4.87 -14.00 -17.65
CA THR A 130 3.64 -14.35 -18.37
C THR A 130 2.40 -14.26 -17.49
N THR A 131 2.56 -14.45 -16.17
CA THR A 131 1.41 -14.57 -15.26
C THR A 131 1.44 -13.61 -14.08
N GLN A 132 2.61 -13.27 -13.53
CA GLN A 132 2.66 -12.62 -12.22
C GLN A 132 3.21 -11.18 -12.21
N LEU A 133 3.63 -10.60 -13.34
CA LEU A 133 4.10 -9.21 -13.36
C LEU A 133 3.05 -8.25 -12.81
N PHE A 134 3.49 -7.24 -12.05
CA PHE A 134 2.67 -6.08 -11.78
C PHE A 134 2.19 -5.46 -13.10
N ARG A 135 0.93 -5.02 -13.12
CA ARG A 135 0.38 -4.19 -14.18
C ARG A 135 -0.51 -3.12 -13.57
N LEU A 136 -0.54 -1.95 -14.20
CA LEU A 136 -1.50 -0.91 -13.87
C LEU A 136 -2.70 -1.01 -14.84
N TRP A 137 -3.83 -1.57 -14.40
CA TRP A 137 -5.03 -1.65 -15.24
C TRP A 137 -5.65 -0.28 -15.41
N GLN A 138 -6.20 -0.04 -16.60
CA GLN A 138 -7.01 1.14 -16.90
C GLN A 138 -8.46 0.74 -17.24
N PRO A 139 -9.45 1.59 -16.93
CA PRO A 139 -9.31 2.84 -16.15
C PRO A 139 -8.87 2.57 -14.71
N ASN A 140 -8.17 3.52 -14.10
CA ASN A 140 -7.82 3.48 -12.68
C ASN A 140 -8.27 4.76 -11.98
N GLU A 141 -8.43 4.66 -10.67
CA GLU A 141 -8.79 5.78 -9.82
C GLU A 141 -7.84 5.83 -8.63
N ILE A 142 -7.64 7.00 -8.06
CA ILE A 142 -6.88 7.15 -6.82
C ILE A 142 -7.86 7.34 -5.68
N ILE A 143 -7.74 6.50 -4.66
CA ILE A 143 -8.49 6.59 -3.41
C ILE A 143 -7.47 6.75 -2.28
N ILE A 144 -7.72 7.71 -1.40
CA ILE A 144 -6.92 7.96 -0.20
C ILE A 144 -7.82 7.75 1.02
N GLY A 145 -7.33 7.00 2.00
CA GLY A 145 -8.04 6.76 3.26
C GLY A 145 -9.24 5.80 3.18
N SER A 146 -9.41 5.04 2.10
CA SER A 146 -10.45 4.02 1.97
C SER A 146 -10.09 3.00 0.88
N ASN A 147 -10.90 1.97 0.71
CA ASN A 147 -10.89 1.10 -0.47
C ASN A 147 -12.11 1.38 -1.35
N TYR A 148 -12.16 0.75 -2.53
CA TYR A 148 -13.24 0.96 -3.50
C TYR A 148 -14.65 0.79 -2.92
N ASN A 149 -14.89 -0.23 -2.07
CA ASN A 149 -16.18 -0.45 -1.40
C ASN A 149 -16.58 0.66 -0.42
N GLY A 150 -15.60 1.39 0.13
CA GLY A 150 -15.84 2.47 1.07
C GLY A 150 -16.16 3.80 0.41
N ILE A 151 -16.26 3.86 -0.93
CA ILE A 151 -16.64 5.07 -1.66
C ILE A 151 -18.15 5.03 -1.95
N PRO A 152 -18.92 6.07 -1.60
CA PRO A 152 -20.36 6.12 -1.90
C PRO A 152 -20.67 5.88 -3.38
N GLY A 153 -21.62 4.98 -3.66
CA GLY A 153 -21.98 4.59 -5.02
C GLY A 153 -21.04 3.57 -5.68
N LYS A 154 -19.99 3.12 -4.98
CA LYS A 154 -19.04 2.11 -5.45
C LYS A 154 -19.06 0.92 -4.49
N ALA A 155 -19.69 -0.18 -4.87
CA ALA A 155 -19.68 -1.41 -4.09
C ALA A 155 -19.47 -2.59 -5.02
N VAL A 156 -18.43 -3.38 -4.76
CA VAL A 156 -18.12 -4.60 -5.51
C VAL A 156 -18.72 -5.81 -4.79
N ASN A 157 -18.68 -5.78 -3.46
CA ASN A 157 -19.23 -6.81 -2.58
C ASN A 157 -19.50 -6.21 -1.18
N SER A 158 -19.98 -7.04 -0.26
CA SER A 158 -20.27 -6.67 1.13
C SER A 158 -19.07 -6.77 2.08
N ASP A 159 -17.84 -6.86 1.56
CA ASP A 159 -16.63 -6.93 2.39
C ASP A 159 -16.41 -5.60 3.13
N VAL A 160 -16.43 -5.69 4.46
CA VAL A 160 -16.24 -4.60 5.43
C VAL A 160 -14.99 -4.83 6.30
N ALA A 161 -13.99 -5.58 5.82
CA ALA A 161 -12.73 -5.82 6.53
C ALA A 161 -11.86 -4.57 6.59
N VAL A 162 -12.01 -3.68 5.61
CA VAL A 162 -11.33 -2.38 5.55
C VAL A 162 -12.32 -1.27 5.95
N ALA A 163 -11.93 -0.44 6.91
CA ALA A 163 -12.68 0.75 7.29
C ALA A 163 -12.06 2.01 6.67
N PRO A 164 -12.87 3.06 6.44
CA PRO A 164 -12.35 4.39 6.18
C PRO A 164 -11.36 4.83 7.27
N MET A 165 -10.30 5.52 6.87
CA MET A 165 -9.24 5.98 7.74
C MET A 165 -9.76 7.07 8.68
N THR A 166 -9.38 6.97 9.96
CA THR A 166 -9.41 8.08 10.93
C THR A 166 -7.98 8.44 11.28
N GLY A 167 -7.54 9.63 10.85
CA GLY A 167 -6.16 10.10 11.04
C GLY A 167 -5.84 11.25 10.11
N GLN A 168 -4.55 11.52 9.95
CA GLN A 168 -4.03 12.57 9.08
C GLN A 168 -3.08 11.99 8.04
N VAL A 169 -3.10 12.57 6.85
CA VAL A 169 -2.23 12.23 5.73
C VAL A 169 -1.61 13.52 5.22
N ASP A 170 -0.32 13.48 4.88
CA ASP A 170 0.37 14.59 4.25
C ASP A 170 1.39 14.08 3.22
N GLU A 171 1.73 14.94 2.25
CA GLU A 171 2.90 14.79 1.39
C GLU A 171 2.96 13.43 0.63
N LEU A 172 1.81 13.02 0.10
CA LEU A 172 1.68 11.83 -0.76
C LEU A 172 2.42 12.03 -2.10
N ARG A 173 3.32 11.10 -2.42
CA ARG A 173 4.11 11.10 -3.65
C ARG A 173 4.11 9.72 -4.30
N ILE A 174 4.00 9.69 -5.63
CA ILE A 174 4.03 8.48 -6.44
C ILE A 174 5.14 8.65 -7.48
N TYR A 175 5.98 7.63 -7.62
CA TYR A 175 7.10 7.60 -8.56
C TYR A 175 6.95 6.40 -9.49
N ASN A 176 7.37 6.57 -10.74
CA ASN A 176 7.43 5.49 -11.74
C ASN A 176 8.77 4.75 -11.76
N ILE A 177 9.49 4.79 -10.62
CA ILE A 177 10.74 4.09 -10.37
C ILE A 177 10.70 3.44 -9.00
N SER A 178 11.48 2.38 -8.81
CA SER A 178 11.80 1.88 -7.47
C SER A 178 12.87 2.79 -6.87
N LEU A 179 12.53 3.55 -5.83
CA LEU A 179 13.46 4.48 -5.21
C LEU A 179 14.57 3.69 -4.51
N PRO A 180 15.85 4.05 -4.73
CA PRO A 180 16.95 3.44 -3.99
C PRO A 180 16.88 3.75 -2.50
N ASP A 181 17.42 2.85 -1.66
CA ASP A 181 17.44 3.00 -0.20
C ASP A 181 17.95 4.37 0.30
N ALA A 182 18.96 4.93 -0.37
CA ALA A 182 19.52 6.24 -0.03
C ALA A 182 18.52 7.38 -0.27
N TYR A 183 17.72 7.30 -1.35
CA TYR A 183 16.68 8.28 -1.66
C TYR A 183 15.52 8.21 -0.67
N VAL A 184 15.12 7.01 -0.23
CA VAL A 184 14.09 6.85 0.80
C VAL A 184 14.52 7.52 2.11
N ARG A 185 15.77 7.29 2.54
CA ARG A 185 16.33 7.93 3.74
C ARG A 185 16.44 9.46 3.60
N ALA A 186 16.87 9.94 2.43
CA ALA A 186 16.92 11.37 2.15
C ALA A 186 15.53 12.02 2.21
N LEU A 187 14.50 11.35 1.67
CA LEU A 187 13.12 11.82 1.68
C LEU A 187 12.56 11.92 3.11
N TYR A 188 12.85 10.93 3.96
CA TYR A 188 12.49 10.99 5.39
C TYR A 188 13.16 12.18 6.09
N ASN A 189 14.48 12.32 5.93
CA ASN A 189 15.23 13.40 6.56
C ASN A 189 14.77 14.78 6.10
N LEU A 190 14.43 14.93 4.82
CA LEU A 190 13.87 16.18 4.27
C LEU A 190 12.51 16.51 4.90
N GLY A 191 11.63 15.54 5.06
CA GLY A 191 10.32 15.76 5.68
C GLY A 191 10.43 16.05 7.18
N LYS A 192 11.31 15.33 7.89
CA LYS A 192 11.58 15.55 9.32
C LYS A 192 12.13 16.96 9.60
N ALA A 193 12.97 17.51 8.72
CA ALA A 193 13.50 18.85 8.87
C ALA A 193 12.45 19.97 8.71
N LYS A 194 11.25 19.65 8.25
CA LYS A 194 10.13 20.58 8.06
C LYS A 194 9.03 20.45 9.13
N GLN A 195 9.19 19.54 10.09
CA GLN A 195 8.27 19.31 11.22
C GLN A 195 8.76 20.05 12.46
#